data_AF-A0A6C0IQ22-F1
#
_entry.id   AF-A0A6C0IQ22-F1
#
_cell.length_a   1.000
_cell.length_b   1.000
_cell.length_c   1.000
_cell.angle_alpha   90.00
_cell.angle_beta   90.00
_cell.angle_gamma   90.00
#
_symmetry.space_group_name_H-M   'P 1'
#
loop_
_entity.id
_entity.type
_entity.pdbx_description
1 polymer ?
#
loop_
_entity_poly.entity_id
_entity_poly.type
_entity_poly.pdbx_seq_one_letter_code
_entity_poly.pdbx_strand_id
1 'polypeptide(L)'
;EEEEEEEEEEEEEEEEEEEEEEEEEEEEEEEEEEEDAEEEEEEEEVEEEEVEEEVEEEEVEEEEEEVEEVEEEVEEEEEEEEEDAEEEEEEVFEVDIKGKKYYTTNEKTGPIYAITDDEDIGDEVGIFKNGKATFYKKK
;
A
#
# COMPACT_ATOMS: atom_id res chain seq x y z
N GLU A 1 -17.60 -89.52 32.89
CA GLU A 1 -16.12 -89.59 32.87
C GLU A 1 -15.66 -89.21 31.48
N GLU A 2 -15.44 -90.10 30.49
CA GLU A 2 -14.98 -89.62 29.15
C GLU A 2 -15.98 -88.70 28.40
N GLU A 3 -17.29 -89.00 28.40
CA GLU A 3 -18.31 -88.09 27.80
C GLU A 3 -18.52 -86.79 28.58
N GLU A 4 -18.15 -86.74 29.87
CA GLU A 4 -18.26 -85.51 30.67
C GLU A 4 -17.01 -84.64 30.50
N GLU A 5 -15.83 -85.24 30.24
CA GLU A 5 -14.62 -84.49 29.89
C GLU A 5 -14.69 -83.91 28.47
N GLU A 6 -15.31 -84.60 27.50
CA GLU A 6 -15.54 -84.01 26.16
C GLU A 6 -16.55 -82.85 26.19
N GLU A 7 -17.61 -82.90 27.01
CA GLU A 7 -18.54 -81.77 27.17
C GLU A 7 -17.87 -80.57 27.88
N GLU A 8 -16.99 -80.78 28.87
CA GLU A 8 -16.24 -79.68 29.49
C GLU A 8 -15.19 -79.06 28.54
N GLU A 9 -14.53 -79.85 27.67
CA GLU A 9 -13.62 -79.30 26.65
C GLU A 9 -14.37 -78.50 25.56
N GLU A 10 -15.56 -78.94 25.13
CA GLU A 10 -16.38 -78.16 24.18
C GLU A 10 -16.91 -76.86 24.81
N GLU A 11 -17.29 -76.84 26.09
CA GLU A 11 -17.69 -75.60 26.78
C GLU A 11 -16.50 -74.64 26.98
N GLU A 12 -15.29 -75.12 27.27
CA GLU A 12 -14.09 -74.25 27.34
C GLU A 12 -13.70 -73.68 25.96
N GLU A 13 -13.82 -74.46 24.87
CA GLU A 13 -13.57 -73.92 23.52
C GLU A 13 -14.63 -72.88 23.09
N GLU A 14 -15.91 -73.06 23.44
CA GLU A 14 -16.94 -72.04 23.17
C GLU A 14 -16.74 -70.76 24.01
N GLU A 15 -16.30 -70.86 25.29
CA GLU A 15 -15.95 -69.67 26.09
C GLU A 15 -14.72 -68.94 25.54
N GLU A 16 -13.67 -69.66 25.06
CA GLU A 16 -12.52 -69.01 24.42
C GLU A 16 -12.87 -68.34 23.08
N GLU A 17 -13.76 -68.93 22.25
CA GLU A 17 -14.24 -68.27 21.03
C GLU A 17 -15.10 -67.02 21.33
N GLU A 18 -15.96 -67.04 22.37
CA GLU A 18 -16.72 -65.85 22.78
C GLU A 18 -15.80 -64.74 23.34
N GLU A 19 -14.74 -65.07 24.09
CA GLU A 19 -13.76 -64.06 24.55
C GLU A 19 -12.93 -63.47 23.39
N GLU A 20 -12.54 -64.25 22.38
CA GLU A 20 -11.86 -63.71 21.19
C GLU A 20 -12.79 -62.83 20.34
N GLU A 21 -14.08 -63.17 20.19
CA GLU A 21 -15.04 -62.30 19.49
C GLU A 21 -15.30 -60.98 20.26
N GLU A 22 -15.38 -61.00 21.60
CA GLU A 22 -15.51 -59.76 22.40
C GLU A 22 -14.24 -58.89 22.32
N GLU A 23 -13.03 -59.45 22.31
CA GLU A 23 -11.79 -58.67 22.12
C GLU A 23 -11.70 -58.06 20.71
N GLU A 24 -12.12 -58.77 19.65
CA GLU A 24 -12.16 -58.21 18.29
C GLU A 24 -13.20 -57.07 18.18
N GLU A 25 -14.38 -57.19 18.80
CA GLU A 25 -15.37 -56.10 18.83
C GLU A 25 -14.88 -54.87 19.61
N GLU A 26 -14.16 -55.05 20.74
CA GLU A 26 -13.55 -53.93 21.48
C GLU A 26 -12.42 -53.24 20.68
N GLU A 27 -11.57 -53.98 19.96
CA GLU A 27 -10.55 -53.38 19.07
C GLU A 27 -11.18 -52.59 17.90
N GLU A 28 -12.27 -53.10 17.30
CA GLU A 28 -12.98 -52.36 16.23
C GLU A 28 -13.65 -51.07 16.76
N GLU A 29 -14.23 -51.08 17.97
CA GLU A 29 -14.77 -49.84 18.59
C GLU A 29 -13.66 -48.83 18.94
N GLU A 30 -12.48 -49.26 19.41
CA GLU A 30 -11.35 -48.35 19.66
C GLU A 30 -10.79 -47.76 18.35
N GLU A 31 -10.69 -48.53 17.25
CA GLU A 31 -10.27 -47.99 15.94
C GLU A 31 -11.29 -46.97 15.38
N GLU A 32 -12.61 -47.21 15.51
CA GLU A 32 -13.61 -46.21 15.09
C GLU A 32 -13.55 -44.93 15.94
N GLU A 33 -13.30 -45.01 17.25
CA GLU A 33 -13.14 -43.81 18.11
C GLU A 33 -11.88 -43.02 17.75
N GLU A 34 -10.76 -43.69 17.40
CA GLU A 34 -9.54 -43.00 16.93
C GLU A 34 -9.77 -42.31 15.57
N GLU A 35 -10.47 -42.95 14.62
CA GLU A 35 -10.76 -42.35 13.30
C GLU A 35 -11.67 -41.11 13.44
N ASP A 36 -12.72 -41.16 14.27
CA ASP A 36 -13.63 -40.03 14.51
C ASP A 36 -12.90 -38.85 15.18
N ALA A 37 -11.94 -39.14 16.08
CA ALA A 37 -11.10 -38.11 16.71
C ALA A 37 -10.10 -37.47 15.74
N GLU A 38 -9.49 -38.24 14.84
CA GLU A 38 -8.61 -37.68 13.78
C GLU A 38 -9.41 -36.83 12.79
N GLU A 39 -10.65 -37.21 12.44
CA GLU A 39 -11.54 -36.39 11.58
C GLU A 39 -11.94 -35.07 12.27
N GLU A 40 -12.27 -35.09 13.58
CA GLU A 40 -12.57 -33.87 14.34
C GLU A 40 -11.37 -32.91 14.42
N GLU A 41 -10.14 -33.43 14.64
CA GLU A 41 -8.93 -32.58 14.61
C GLU A 41 -8.66 -32.00 13.22
N GLU A 42 -8.87 -32.75 12.11
CA GLU A 42 -8.71 -32.21 10.75
C GLU A 42 -9.75 -31.12 10.44
N GLU A 43 -11.00 -31.28 10.87
CA GLU A 43 -12.03 -30.23 10.72
C GLU A 43 -11.71 -28.97 11.54
N GLU A 44 -11.17 -29.10 12.76
CA GLU A 44 -10.75 -27.94 13.59
C GLU A 44 -9.57 -27.20 12.94
N GLU A 45 -8.55 -27.91 12.42
CA GLU A 45 -7.41 -27.29 11.73
C GLU A 45 -7.84 -26.51 10.47
N VAL A 46 -8.82 -27.02 9.72
CA VAL A 46 -9.37 -26.33 8.54
C VAL A 46 -10.17 -25.09 8.93
N GLU A 47 -10.99 -25.15 10.00
CA GLU A 47 -11.71 -23.97 10.50
C GLU A 47 -10.75 -22.89 10.99
N GLU A 48 -9.67 -23.26 11.69
CA GLU A 48 -8.64 -22.29 12.11
C GLU A 48 -7.92 -21.65 10.91
N GLU A 49 -7.58 -22.42 9.86
CA GLU A 49 -6.94 -21.88 8.64
C GLU A 49 -7.86 -20.90 7.89
N GLU A 50 -9.17 -21.21 7.75
CA GLU A 50 -10.14 -20.31 7.10
C GLU A 50 -10.31 -19.00 7.89
N VAL A 51 -10.28 -19.05 9.22
CA VAL A 51 -10.34 -17.85 10.08
C VAL A 51 -9.07 -17.01 9.98
N GLU A 52 -7.88 -17.63 9.93
CA GLU A 52 -6.63 -16.89 9.72
C GLU A 52 -6.59 -16.22 8.33
N GLU A 53 -7.09 -16.87 7.27
CA GLU A 53 -7.18 -16.29 5.92
C GLU A 53 -8.15 -15.10 5.89
N GLU A 54 -9.33 -15.19 6.51
CA GLU A 54 -10.31 -14.09 6.56
C GLU A 54 -9.75 -12.85 7.30
N VAL A 55 -8.96 -13.05 8.36
CA VAL A 55 -8.30 -11.96 9.10
C VAL A 55 -7.17 -11.32 8.29
N GLU A 56 -6.37 -12.11 7.55
CA GLU A 56 -5.33 -11.57 6.67
C GLU A 56 -5.94 -10.74 5.53
N GLU A 57 -7.05 -11.20 4.92
CA GLU A 57 -7.76 -10.42 3.89
C GLU A 57 -8.34 -9.11 4.45
N GLU A 58 -8.90 -9.10 5.69
CA GLU A 58 -9.42 -7.87 6.33
C GLU A 58 -8.30 -6.86 6.63
N GLU A 59 -7.13 -7.29 7.14
CA GLU A 59 -5.99 -6.38 7.38
C GLU A 59 -5.44 -5.78 6.07
N VAL A 60 -5.45 -6.53 4.96
CA VAL A 60 -5.01 -6.02 3.64
C VAL A 60 -6.00 -5.01 3.07
N GLU A 61 -7.31 -5.21 3.25
CA GLU A 61 -8.32 -4.24 2.81
C GLU A 61 -8.24 -2.92 3.61
N GLU A 62 -8.01 -2.97 4.94
CA GLU A 62 -7.77 -1.77 5.75
C GLU A 62 -6.47 -1.03 5.36
N GLU A 63 -5.38 -1.75 5.04
CA GLU A 63 -4.13 -1.10 4.59
C GLU A 63 -4.30 -0.42 3.22
N GLU A 64 -5.06 -1.02 2.29
CA GLU A 64 -5.32 -0.40 0.97
C GLU A 64 -6.19 0.87 1.09
N GLU A 65 -7.19 0.89 2.00
CA GLU A 65 -8.02 2.09 2.26
C GLU A 65 -7.19 3.24 2.88
N GLU A 66 -6.30 2.95 3.84
CA GLU A 66 -5.45 4.00 4.46
C GLU A 66 -4.48 4.62 3.44
N VAL A 67 -3.97 3.84 2.48
CA VAL A 67 -3.07 4.34 1.42
C VAL A 67 -3.81 5.21 0.41
N GLU A 68 -5.06 4.87 0.04
CA GLU A 68 -5.88 5.69 -0.87
C GLU A 68 -6.23 7.04 -0.22
N GLU A 69 -6.57 7.07 1.07
CA GLU A 69 -6.86 8.31 1.80
C GLU A 69 -5.62 9.24 1.88
N VAL A 70 -4.41 8.69 2.03
CA VAL A 70 -3.17 9.48 2.06
C VAL A 70 -2.78 10.00 0.69
N GLU A 71 -3.00 9.25 -0.40
CA GLU A 71 -2.76 9.77 -1.76
C GLU A 71 -3.71 10.93 -2.10
N GLU A 72 -5.00 10.87 -1.68
CA GLU A 72 -5.96 11.96 -1.92
C GLU A 72 -5.58 13.24 -1.15
N GLU A 73 -5.11 13.14 0.10
CA GLU A 73 -4.68 14.31 0.90
C GLU A 73 -3.42 14.99 0.30
N VAL A 74 -2.50 14.22 -0.29
CA VAL A 74 -1.28 14.76 -0.93
C VAL A 74 -1.59 15.45 -2.26
N GLU A 75 -2.54 14.93 -3.05
CA GLU A 75 -2.95 15.59 -4.31
C GLU A 75 -3.66 16.92 -4.04
N GLU A 76 -4.46 17.03 -2.97
CA GLU A 76 -5.11 18.29 -2.58
C GLU A 76 -4.10 19.34 -2.06
N GLU A 77 -3.03 18.93 -1.35
CA GLU A 77 -1.96 19.86 -0.90
C GLU A 77 -1.09 20.36 -2.06
N GLU A 78 -0.83 19.54 -3.10
CA GLU A 78 -0.05 19.97 -4.27
C GLU A 78 -0.82 20.97 -5.15
N GLU A 79 -2.15 20.87 -5.25
CA GLU A 79 -2.99 21.82 -6.01
C GLU A 79 -3.09 23.19 -5.30
N GLU A 80 -3.02 23.25 -3.96
CA GLU A 80 -3.00 24.53 -3.21
C GLU A 80 -1.64 25.26 -3.31
N GLU A 81 -0.51 24.54 -3.48
CA GLU A 81 0.80 25.17 -3.65
C GLU A 81 1.01 25.77 -5.06
N GLU A 82 0.34 25.25 -6.11
CA GLU A 82 0.45 25.81 -7.47
C GLU A 82 -0.32 27.14 -7.65
N GLU A 83 -1.34 27.45 -6.83
CA GLU A 83 -2.09 28.72 -6.92
C GLU A 83 -1.32 29.91 -6.30
N ASP A 84 -0.39 29.70 -5.34
CA ASP A 84 0.35 30.78 -4.68
C ASP A 84 1.60 31.24 -5.49
N ALA A 85 1.97 30.54 -6.56
CA ALA A 85 3.17 30.85 -7.36
C ALA A 85 2.96 31.91 -8.46
N GLU A 86 1.73 32.38 -8.73
CA GLU A 86 1.46 33.38 -9.78
C GLU A 86 1.59 34.85 -9.32
N GLU A 87 1.94 35.14 -8.05
CA GLU A 87 2.10 36.52 -7.55
C GLU A 87 3.55 36.91 -7.19
N GLU A 88 4.58 36.25 -7.76
CA GLU A 88 5.94 36.81 -7.72
C GLU A 88 6.02 37.99 -8.71
N GLU A 89 5.62 39.19 -8.26
CA GLU A 89 5.92 40.46 -8.93
C GLU A 89 7.43 40.50 -9.20
N GLU A 90 7.86 40.20 -10.44
CA GLU A 90 9.28 40.25 -10.83
C GLU A 90 9.86 41.59 -10.40
N GLU A 91 10.71 41.59 -9.36
CA GLU A 91 11.32 42.79 -8.79
C GLU A 91 12.26 43.43 -9.82
N VAL A 92 11.70 44.23 -10.73
CA VAL A 92 12.47 45.07 -11.62
C VAL A 92 12.89 46.34 -10.90
N PHE A 93 14.10 46.81 -11.19
CA PHE A 93 14.59 48.08 -10.67
C PHE A 93 14.88 49.06 -11.80
N GLU A 94 14.71 50.34 -11.48
CA GLU A 94 14.92 51.43 -12.42
C GLU A 94 16.42 51.67 -12.64
N VAL A 95 16.83 51.72 -13.91
CA VAL A 95 18.21 52.02 -14.32
C VAL A 95 18.26 53.16 -15.33
N ASP A 96 19.23 54.06 -15.15
CA ASP A 96 19.48 55.16 -16.07
C ASP A 96 20.52 54.77 -17.14
N ILE A 97 20.06 54.63 -18.39
CA ILE A 97 20.91 54.28 -19.53
C ILE A 97 20.89 55.41 -20.54
N LYS A 98 22.02 56.12 -20.70
CA LYS A 98 22.18 57.26 -21.63
C LYS A 98 21.17 58.40 -21.37
N GLY A 99 20.78 58.63 -20.11
CA GLY A 99 19.84 59.68 -19.70
C GLY A 99 18.37 59.37 -19.98
N LYS A 100 18.05 58.09 -20.16
CA LYS A 100 16.68 57.55 -20.20
C LYS A 100 16.57 56.44 -19.16
N LYS A 101 15.44 56.41 -18.45
CA LYS A 101 15.12 55.40 -17.46
C LYS A 101 14.55 54.14 -18.13
N TYR A 102 14.90 52.98 -17.60
CA TYR A 102 14.46 51.65 -18.05
C TYR A 102 14.28 50.75 -16.83
N TYR A 103 13.52 49.66 -16.98
CA TYR A 103 13.42 48.61 -15.98
C TYR A 103 14.32 47.42 -16.34
N THR A 104 14.88 46.76 -15.33
CA THR A 104 15.66 45.53 -15.49
C THR A 104 15.53 44.66 -14.25
N THR A 105 15.58 43.35 -14.43
CA THR A 105 15.71 42.38 -13.32
C THR A 105 17.17 42.18 -12.90
N ASN A 106 18.14 42.59 -13.73
CA ASN A 106 19.56 42.44 -13.42
C ASN A 106 20.45 43.41 -14.25
N GLU A 107 21.21 44.28 -13.56
CA GLU A 107 22.08 45.29 -14.19
C GLU A 107 23.31 44.70 -14.88
N LYS A 108 23.65 43.43 -14.61
CA LYS A 108 24.82 42.76 -15.18
C LYS A 108 24.48 41.94 -16.41
N THR A 109 23.38 41.19 -16.35
CA THR A 109 23.01 40.18 -17.36
C THR A 109 21.53 40.17 -17.72
N GLY A 110 20.72 41.06 -17.15
CA GLY A 110 19.26 41.05 -17.28
C GLY A 110 18.74 41.77 -18.52
N PRO A 111 17.50 41.48 -18.91
CA PRO A 111 16.77 42.20 -19.96
C PRO A 111 16.56 43.68 -19.59
N ILE A 112 16.41 44.53 -20.59
CA ILE A 112 16.15 45.96 -20.45
C ILE A 112 14.77 46.23 -21.03
N TYR A 113 13.82 46.60 -20.20
CA TYR A 113 12.45 46.94 -20.57
C TYR A 113 12.28 48.45 -20.69
N ALA A 114 11.49 48.89 -21.68
CA ALA A 114 11.08 50.28 -21.78
C ALA A 114 10.11 50.64 -20.66
N ILE A 115 10.11 51.91 -20.24
CA ILE A 115 9.06 52.43 -19.35
C ILE A 115 7.95 52.99 -20.23
N THR A 116 6.71 52.56 -19.98
CA THR A 116 5.53 53.08 -20.69
C THR A 116 5.08 54.43 -20.14
N ASP A 117 4.10 55.07 -20.79
CA ASP A 117 3.55 56.36 -20.31
C ASP A 117 2.86 56.27 -18.93
N ASP A 118 2.49 55.06 -18.49
CA ASP A 118 1.87 54.79 -17.19
C ASP A 118 2.90 54.41 -16.10
N GLU A 119 4.20 54.58 -16.38
CA GLU A 119 5.31 54.14 -15.50
C GLU A 119 5.36 52.60 -15.31
N ASP A 120 4.76 51.85 -16.22
CA ASP A 120 4.71 50.38 -16.22
C ASP A 120 5.78 49.72 -17.12
N ILE A 121 6.01 48.42 -16.96
CA ILE A 121 7.00 47.63 -17.71
C ILE A 121 6.52 47.43 -19.16
N GLY A 122 7.22 48.07 -20.09
CA GLY A 122 6.97 47.94 -21.53
C GLY A 122 7.80 46.86 -22.22
N ASP A 123 7.90 46.95 -23.54
CA ASP A 123 8.64 45.99 -24.37
C ASP A 123 10.12 45.84 -23.94
N GLU A 124 10.67 44.62 -24.07
CA GLU A 124 12.11 44.37 -23.99
C GLU A 124 12.82 45.09 -25.16
N VAL A 125 13.60 46.12 -24.83
CA VAL A 125 14.34 46.95 -25.79
C VAL A 125 15.83 46.59 -25.86
N GLY A 126 16.32 45.74 -24.95
CA GLY A 126 17.72 45.32 -24.94
C GLY A 126 18.05 44.33 -23.83
N ILE A 127 19.35 44.10 -23.65
CA ILE A 127 19.89 43.22 -22.59
C ILE A 127 21.23 43.78 -22.09
N PHE A 128 21.47 43.66 -20.78
CA PHE A 128 22.78 43.91 -20.20
C PHE A 128 23.73 42.74 -20.51
N LYS A 129 24.91 43.04 -21.04
CA LYS A 129 25.99 42.06 -21.21
C LYS A 129 27.21 42.54 -20.46
N ASN A 130 27.51 41.89 -19.34
CA ASN A 130 28.60 42.25 -18.42
C ASN A 130 28.50 43.72 -17.95
N GLY A 131 27.31 44.16 -17.54
CA GLY A 131 27.07 45.53 -17.08
C GLY A 131 26.99 46.58 -18.18
N LYS A 132 26.97 46.16 -19.47
CA LYS A 132 26.82 47.07 -20.61
C LYS A 132 25.49 46.84 -21.32
N ALA A 133 24.66 47.88 -21.34
CA ALA A 133 23.38 47.87 -22.03
C ALA A 133 23.54 47.73 -23.56
N THR A 134 22.96 46.68 -24.12
CA THR A 134 22.92 46.41 -25.57
C THR A 134 21.47 46.44 -26.05
N PHE A 135 21.09 47.50 -26.76
CA PHE A 135 19.73 47.65 -27.28
C PHE A 135 19.55 46.89 -28.60
N TYR A 136 18.41 46.22 -28.76
CA TYR A 136 18.05 45.62 -30.03
C TYR A 136 17.75 46.72 -31.04
N LYS A 137 18.41 46.63 -32.18
CA LYS A 137 18.18 47.58 -33.26
C LYS A 137 16.91 47.14 -33.99
N LYS A 138 15.78 47.80 -33.74
CA LYS A 138 14.58 47.64 -34.60
C LYS A 138 15.00 47.98 -36.03
N LYS A 139 14.76 47.04 -36.94
CA LYS A 139 15.07 47.13 -38.37
C LYS A 139 14.07 48.03 -39.08
#